data_AF-A0A538FV76-F1
#
_entry.id   AF-A0A538FV76-F1
#
_cell.length_a   1.000
_cell.length_b   1.000
_cell.length_c   1.000
_cell.angle_alpha   90.00
_cell.angle_beta   90.00
_cell.angle_gamma   90.00
#
_symmetry.space_group_name_H-M   'P 1'
#
loop_
_entity.id
_entity.type
_entity.pdbx_description
1 polymer ?
#
loop_
_entity_poly.entity_id
_entity_poly.type
_entity_poly.pdbx_seq_one_letter_code
_entity_poly.pdbx_strand_id
1 'polypeptide(L)'
;MNVAVETGEGVYTIDAETEQVVDFVAGAELSETPQPRVELPLLVASAREGSTVVAVLDRRPPLVVSHDAGSSWREAGGGLPPGRAVAIAEDDPDRIVYATKHRVYVSQDGGRFWRALEPELPEIKRVGWID
;
A
#
# COMPACT_ATOMS: atom_id res chain seq x y z
N MET A 1 11.02 -9.19 34.66
CA MET A 1 10.16 -9.31 33.44
C MET A 1 10.44 -10.65 32.80
N ASN A 2 9.45 -11.47 32.43
CA ASN A 2 9.73 -12.80 31.85
C ASN A 2 9.81 -12.76 30.32
N VAL A 3 10.80 -13.46 29.76
CA VAL A 3 11.04 -13.64 28.33
C VAL A 3 10.96 -15.13 28.01
N ALA A 4 10.18 -15.50 27.00
CA ALA A 4 10.15 -16.87 26.52
C ALA A 4 11.11 -17.03 25.33
N VAL A 5 11.93 -18.08 25.34
CA VAL A 5 12.94 -18.37 24.32
C VAL A 5 12.72 -19.78 23.79
N GLU A 6 12.29 -19.90 22.54
CA GLU A 6 12.17 -21.19 21.86
C GLU A 6 13.53 -21.65 21.34
N THR A 7 13.80 -22.94 21.51
CA THR A 7 14.96 -23.66 21.00
C THR A 7 14.51 -24.97 20.36
N GLY A 8 15.41 -25.70 19.71
CA GLY A 8 15.08 -27.02 19.16
C GLY A 8 14.67 -28.08 20.21
N GLU A 9 14.89 -27.81 21.50
CA GLU A 9 14.51 -28.72 22.60
C GLU A 9 13.18 -28.34 23.27
N GLY A 10 12.70 -27.11 23.07
CA GLY A 10 11.52 -26.56 23.73
C GLY A 10 11.67 -25.08 24.09
N VAL A 11 10.79 -24.59 24.96
CA VAL A 11 10.72 -23.17 25.36
C VAL A 11 11.24 -22.97 26.78
N TYR A 12 12.20 -22.07 26.94
CA TYR A 12 12.68 -21.58 28.23
C TYR A 12 11.93 -20.32 28.63
N THR A 13 11.65 -20.15 29.92
CA THR A 13 11.27 -18.85 30.48
C THR A 13 12.45 -18.30 31.26
N ILE A 14 12.89 -17.10 30.89
CA ILE A 14 14.00 -16.38 31.52
C ILE A 14 13.43 -15.16 32.21
N ASP A 15 13.74 -14.96 33.48
CA ASP A 15 13.55 -13.67 34.12
C ASP A 15 14.65 -12.70 33.65
N ALA A 16 14.26 -11.71 32.85
CA ALA A 16 15.15 -10.73 32.26
C ALA A 16 15.76 -9.74 33.26
N GLU A 17 15.25 -9.66 34.50
CA GLU A 17 15.86 -8.81 35.54
C GLU A 17 16.98 -9.53 36.28
N THR A 18 16.79 -10.81 36.54
CA THR A 18 17.73 -11.63 37.30
C THR A 18 18.64 -12.47 36.39
N GLU A 19 18.37 -12.48 35.09
CA GLU A 19 19.06 -13.26 34.06
C GLU A 19 19.01 -14.78 34.32
N GLN A 20 18.02 -15.24 35.08
CA GLN A 20 17.87 -16.64 35.45
C GLN A 20 16.81 -17.34 34.61
N VAL A 21 17.10 -18.59 34.24
CA VAL A 21 16.08 -19.50 33.73
C VAL A 21 15.17 -19.89 34.90
N VAL A 22 13.89 -19.57 34.77
CA VAL A 22 12.88 -19.84 35.80
C VAL A 22 11.96 -21.02 35.43
N ASP A 23 11.88 -21.37 34.16
CA ASP A 23 11.11 -22.54 33.69
C ASP A 23 11.65 -23.08 32.35
N PHE A 24 11.36 -24.36 32.07
CA PHE A 24 11.61 -25.00 30.78
C PHE A 24 10.53 -26.03 30.47
N VAL A 25 9.93 -25.90 29.28
CA VAL A 25 8.93 -26.84 28.77
C VAL A 25 9.46 -27.54 27.52
N ALA A 26 9.84 -28.81 27.68
CA ALA A 26 10.38 -29.63 26.59
C ALA A 26 9.34 -29.85 25.48
N GLY A 27 9.77 -29.67 24.23
CA GLY A 27 8.93 -29.83 23.04
C GLY A 27 7.80 -28.78 22.90
N ALA A 28 7.77 -27.76 23.76
CA ALA A 28 6.89 -26.62 23.54
C ALA A 28 7.39 -25.77 22.36
N GLU A 29 6.46 -25.10 21.69
CA GLU A 29 6.71 -24.13 20.64
C GLU A 29 5.98 -22.83 21.03
N LEU A 30 6.60 -21.68 20.76
CA LEU A 30 5.93 -20.41 20.89
C LEU A 30 4.87 -20.29 19.80
N SER A 31 3.72 -19.71 20.16
CA SER A 31 2.71 -19.42 19.15
C SER A 31 3.30 -18.49 18.10
N GLU A 32 3.14 -18.85 16.83
CA GLU A 32 3.47 -17.96 15.73
C GLU A 32 2.72 -16.64 15.92
N THR A 33 3.46 -15.53 15.89
CA THR A 33 2.83 -14.22 15.85
C THR A 33 2.28 -14.04 14.43
N PRO A 34 0.98 -13.74 14.24
CA PRO A 34 0.44 -13.51 12.91
C PRO A 34 1.24 -12.40 12.23
N GLN A 35 1.98 -12.76 11.18
CA GLN A 35 2.70 -11.78 10.38
C GLN A 35 1.65 -10.92 9.65
N PRO A 36 1.64 -9.59 9.84
CA PRO A 36 0.73 -8.75 9.09
C PRO A 36 1.09 -8.89 7.60
N ARG A 37 0.12 -9.31 6.77
CA ARG A 37 0.29 -9.26 5.32
C ARG A 37 0.26 -7.81 4.90
N VAL A 38 1.43 -7.26 4.59
CA VAL A 38 1.55 -5.92 4.00
C VAL A 38 1.49 -6.05 2.48
N GLU A 39 0.40 -5.58 1.89
CA GLU A 39 0.35 -5.34 0.44
C GLU A 39 1.09 -4.03 0.17
N LEU A 40 2.37 -4.13 -0.21
CA LEU A 40 3.12 -2.95 -0.63
C LEU A 40 2.47 -2.37 -1.90
N PRO A 41 2.29 -1.05 -1.98
CA PRO A 41 1.74 -0.43 -3.18
C PRO A 41 2.66 -0.68 -4.38
N LEU A 42 2.06 -1.02 -5.52
CA LEU A 42 2.75 -1.21 -6.79
C LEU A 42 3.37 0.10 -7.29
N LEU A 43 2.65 1.21 -7.08
CA LEU A 43 3.03 2.56 -7.49
C LEU A 43 2.56 3.55 -6.44
N VAL A 44 3.32 4.62 -6.25
CA VAL A 44 2.93 5.78 -5.44
C VAL A 44 3.21 7.04 -6.26
N ALA A 45 2.25 7.97 -6.26
CA ALA A 45 2.42 9.30 -6.85
C ALA A 45 1.94 10.37 -5.85
N SER A 46 2.61 11.52 -5.88
CA SER A 46 2.27 12.71 -5.10
C SER A 46 2.44 13.94 -5.98
N ALA A 47 1.59 14.95 -5.78
CA ALA A 47 1.81 16.28 -6.35
C ALA A 47 2.86 17.06 -5.54
N ARG A 48 3.45 18.09 -6.15
CA ARG A 48 4.33 19.03 -5.44
C ARG A 48 3.50 19.95 -4.54
N GLU A 49 2.35 20.38 -5.02
CA GLU A 49 1.40 21.18 -4.24
C GLU A 49 0.29 20.32 -3.63
N GLY A 50 -0.15 20.74 -2.44
CA GLY A 50 -1.20 20.07 -1.68
C GLY A 50 -0.71 18.82 -0.92
N SER A 51 -1.68 18.00 -0.54
CA SER A 51 -1.48 16.83 0.35
C SER A 51 -1.98 15.53 -0.28
N THR A 52 -2.21 15.53 -1.59
CA THR A 52 -2.76 14.35 -2.30
C THR A 52 -1.66 13.35 -2.60
N VAL A 53 -1.87 12.11 -2.16
CA VAL A 53 -1.03 10.95 -2.46
C VAL A 53 -1.93 9.85 -3.01
N VAL A 54 -1.51 9.24 -4.11
CA VAL A 54 -2.22 8.12 -4.73
C VAL A 54 -1.33 6.89 -4.69
N ALA A 55 -1.88 5.77 -4.24
CA ALA A 55 -1.22 4.48 -4.29
C ALA A 55 -2.04 3.47 -5.10
N VAL A 56 -1.35 2.74 -5.99
CA VAL A 56 -1.93 1.66 -6.80
C VAL A 56 -1.61 0.33 -6.14
N LEU A 57 -2.60 -0.55 -6.00
CA LEU A 57 -2.50 -1.82 -5.29
C LEU A 57 -2.78 -3.00 -6.22
N ASP A 58 -2.26 -4.18 -5.87
CA ASP A 58 -2.55 -5.45 -6.58
C ASP A 58 -3.81 -6.14 -6.04
N ARG A 59 -4.90 -5.37 -5.93
CA ARG A 59 -6.21 -5.85 -5.47
C ARG A 59 -7.34 -5.04 -6.08
N ARG A 60 -8.57 -5.32 -5.64
CA ARG A 60 -9.73 -4.45 -5.92
C ARG A 60 -10.26 -3.83 -4.61
N PRO A 61 -10.59 -2.54 -4.60
CA PRO A 61 -10.28 -1.55 -5.65
C PRO A 61 -8.76 -1.36 -5.84
N PRO A 62 -8.29 -1.06 -7.06
CA PRO A 62 -6.86 -1.05 -7.38
C PRO A 62 -6.16 0.24 -6.96
N LEU A 63 -6.83 1.12 -6.23
CA LEU A 63 -6.35 2.46 -5.94
C LEU A 63 -6.84 2.92 -4.55
N VAL A 64 -5.96 3.57 -3.81
CA VAL A 64 -6.29 4.32 -2.61
C VAL A 64 -5.74 5.74 -2.73
N VAL A 65 -6.48 6.70 -2.21
CA VAL A 65 -6.10 8.13 -2.20
C VAL A 65 -6.05 8.62 -0.77
N SER A 66 -4.98 9.33 -0.44
CA SER A 66 -4.89 10.20 0.72
C SER A 66 -4.98 11.65 0.25
N HIS A 67 -5.66 12.49 1.03
CA HIS A 67 -5.69 13.94 0.84
C HIS A 67 -5.05 14.69 2.01
N ASP A 68 -4.35 13.98 2.90
CA ASP A 68 -3.76 14.47 4.14
C ASP A 68 -2.32 13.95 4.32
N ALA A 69 -1.58 13.91 3.21
CA ALA A 69 -0.17 13.55 3.15
C ALA A 69 0.15 12.14 3.67
N GLY A 70 -0.78 11.21 3.48
CA GLY A 70 -0.64 9.81 3.87
C GLY A 70 -1.11 9.49 5.30
N SER A 71 -1.69 10.47 6.02
CA SER A 71 -2.20 10.26 7.39
C SER A 71 -3.43 9.36 7.41
N SER A 72 -4.32 9.50 6.43
CA SER A 72 -5.47 8.62 6.21
C SER A 72 -5.65 8.30 4.72
N TRP A 73 -6.21 7.13 4.44
CA TRP A 73 -6.36 6.60 3.09
C TRP A 73 -7.81 6.19 2.87
N ARG A 74 -8.32 6.47 1.67
CA ARG A 74 -9.65 6.07 1.23
C ARG A 74 -9.56 5.23 -0.03
N GLU A 75 -10.38 4.19 -0.09
CA GLU A 75 -10.54 3.41 -1.30
C GLU A 75 -11.12 4.26 -2.42
N ALA A 76 -10.56 4.12 -3.62
CA ALA A 76 -11.00 4.83 -4.82
C ALA A 76 -10.87 3.92 -6.05
N GLY A 77 -11.45 4.32 -7.17
CA GLY A 77 -11.32 3.54 -8.40
C GLY A 77 -12.09 2.21 -8.39
N GLY A 78 -13.24 2.13 -7.70
CA GLY A 78 -14.09 0.93 -7.65
C GLY A 78 -14.50 0.35 -9.01
N GLY A 79 -14.46 1.16 -10.08
CA GLY A 79 -14.70 0.73 -11.47
C GLY A 79 -13.44 0.65 -12.35
N LEU A 80 -12.25 0.92 -11.81
CA LEU A 80 -11.01 0.90 -12.57
C LEU A 80 -10.50 -0.54 -12.72
N PRO A 81 -9.99 -0.93 -13.91
CA PRO A 81 -9.24 -2.17 -14.07
C PRO A 81 -7.88 -2.10 -13.37
N PRO A 82 -7.12 -3.22 -13.27
CA PRO A 82 -5.78 -3.21 -12.66
C PRO A 82 -4.84 -2.15 -13.26
N GLY A 83 -4.15 -1.45 -12.37
CA GLY A 83 -3.35 -0.28 -12.70
C GLY A 83 -1.95 -0.64 -13.17
N ARG A 84 -1.40 0.18 -14.06
CA ARG A 84 -0.05 0.01 -14.58
C ARG A 84 0.79 1.28 -14.52
N ALA A 85 0.17 2.44 -14.55
CA ALA A 85 0.83 3.72 -14.33
C ALA A 85 -0.15 4.71 -13.71
N VAL A 86 0.37 5.65 -12.93
CA VAL A 86 -0.39 6.76 -12.36
C VAL A 86 0.51 8.00 -12.28
N ALA A 87 -0.07 9.17 -12.48
CA ALA A 87 0.59 10.45 -12.24
C ALA A 87 -0.42 11.50 -11.77
N ILE A 88 0.06 12.45 -10.98
CA ILE A 88 -0.70 13.60 -10.49
C ILE A 88 -0.07 14.85 -11.12
N ALA A 89 -0.86 15.85 -11.51
CA ALA A 89 -0.30 17.12 -11.99
C ALA A 89 0.41 17.83 -10.82
N GLU A 90 1.55 18.48 -11.10
CA GLU A 90 2.40 19.00 -10.03
C GLU A 90 1.74 20.15 -9.27
N ASP A 91 1.04 21.03 -10.00
CA ASP A 91 0.42 22.27 -9.49
C ASP A 91 -1.11 22.15 -9.33
N ASP A 92 -1.69 21.00 -9.64
CA ASP A 92 -3.13 20.75 -9.50
C ASP A 92 -3.38 19.30 -9.04
N PRO A 93 -3.40 19.04 -7.71
CA PRO A 93 -3.54 17.69 -7.18
C PRO A 93 -4.91 17.04 -7.46
N ASP A 94 -5.89 17.79 -7.98
CA ASP A 94 -7.17 17.22 -8.39
C ASP A 94 -7.08 16.54 -9.77
N ARG A 95 -6.06 16.90 -10.58
CA ARG A 95 -5.79 16.31 -11.90
C ARG A 95 -4.91 15.06 -11.79
N ILE A 96 -5.55 13.90 -11.91
CA ILE A 96 -4.88 12.60 -11.84
C ILE A 96 -5.08 11.85 -13.15
N VAL A 97 -4.00 11.28 -13.68
CA VAL A 97 -4.06 10.34 -14.80
C VAL A 97 -3.70 8.95 -14.32
N TYR A 98 -4.54 7.98 -14.67
CA TYR A 98 -4.38 6.56 -14.37
C TYR A 98 -4.40 5.77 -15.66
N ALA A 99 -3.50 4.81 -15.81
CA ALA A 99 -3.48 3.93 -16.95
C ALA A 99 -3.52 2.47 -16.54
N THR A 100 -4.32 1.74 -17.30
CA THR A 100 -4.27 0.28 -17.37
C THR A 100 -3.28 -0.12 -18.47
N LYS A 101 -3.25 -1.41 -18.85
CA LYS A 101 -2.41 -1.88 -19.96
C LYS A 101 -2.71 -1.17 -21.29
N HIS A 102 -3.96 -0.80 -21.55
CA HIS A 102 -4.39 -0.32 -22.87
C HIS A 102 -5.24 0.96 -22.85
N ARG A 103 -5.69 1.40 -21.68
CA ARG A 103 -6.62 2.53 -21.57
C ARG A 103 -6.21 3.52 -20.49
N VAL A 104 -6.41 4.80 -20.79
CA VAL A 104 -6.16 5.92 -19.89
C VAL A 104 -7.47 6.41 -19.28
N TYR A 105 -7.41 6.80 -18.02
CA TYR A 105 -8.48 7.37 -17.22
C TYR A 105 -7.97 8.67 -16.61
N VAL A 106 -8.84 9.67 -16.56
CA VAL A 106 -8.53 10.99 -15.98
C VAL A 106 -9.55 11.30 -14.89
N SER A 107 -9.06 11.80 -13.78
CA SER A 107 -9.85 12.46 -12.75
C SER A 107 -9.48 13.95 -12.70
N GLN A 108 -10.47 14.78 -12.38
CA GLN A 108 -10.33 16.23 -12.17
C GLN A 108 -10.85 16.64 -10.79
N ASP A 109 -10.95 15.68 -9.86
CA ASP A 109 -11.54 15.87 -8.54
C ASP A 109 -10.82 15.04 -7.46
N GLY A 110 -9.52 14.82 -7.67
CA GLY A 110 -8.66 14.13 -6.70
C GLY A 110 -8.92 12.62 -6.63
N GLY A 111 -9.44 12.02 -7.70
CA GLY A 111 -9.62 10.57 -7.82
C GLY A 111 -10.96 10.06 -7.34
N ARG A 112 -11.95 10.95 -7.11
CA ARG A 112 -13.32 10.57 -6.73
C ARG A 112 -14.09 10.05 -7.93
N PHE A 113 -14.05 10.76 -9.05
CA PHE A 113 -14.64 10.34 -10.32
C PHE A 113 -13.57 10.17 -11.40
N TRP A 114 -13.75 9.14 -12.22
CA TRP A 114 -12.82 8.78 -13.28
C TRP A 114 -13.55 8.71 -14.62
N ARG A 115 -13.03 9.46 -15.60
CA ARG A 115 -13.49 9.40 -16.98
C ARG A 115 -12.46 8.65 -17.81
N ALA A 116 -12.91 7.60 -18.48
CA ALA A 116 -12.07 6.90 -19.43
C ALA A 116 -11.89 7.76 -20.70
N LEU A 117 -10.67 7.83 -21.20
CA LEU A 117 -10.41 8.40 -22.51
C LEU A 117 -10.80 7.40 -23.60
N GLU A 118 -11.17 7.91 -24.77
CA GLU A 118 -11.62 7.11 -25.91
C GLU A 118 -10.49 6.28 -26.55
N PRO A 119 -9.26 6.82 -26.75
CA PRO A 119 -8.22 6.06 -27.42
C PRO A 119 -7.80 4.83 -26.63
N GLU A 120 -7.73 3.70 -27.31
CA GLU A 120 -7.03 2.52 -26.85
C GLU A 120 -5.59 2.56 -27.39
N LEU A 121 -4.61 2.35 -26.50
CA LEU A 121 -3.20 2.48 -26.82
C LEU A 121 -2.47 1.14 -26.66
N PRO A 122 -1.46 0.87 -27.50
CA PRO A 122 -0.62 -0.31 -27.31
C PRO A 122 0.21 -0.17 -26.03
N GLU A 123 0.16 -1.22 -25.20
CA GLU A 123 0.97 -1.45 -24.00
C GLU A 123 1.51 -0.19 -23.28
N ILE A 124 0.65 0.48 -22.53
CA ILE A 124 1.02 1.68 -21.76
C ILE A 124 2.03 1.30 -20.67
N LYS A 125 3.15 2.01 -20.63
CA LYS A 125 4.22 1.84 -19.62
C LYS A 125 4.27 2.97 -18.59
N ARG A 126 3.95 4.19 -19.00
CA ARG A 126 4.01 5.40 -18.17
C ARG A 126 2.94 6.39 -18.63
N VAL A 127 2.49 7.23 -17.71
CA VAL A 127 1.67 8.42 -17.97
C VAL A 127 2.27 9.61 -17.24
N GLY A 128 1.93 10.81 -17.69
CA GLY A 128 2.34 12.07 -17.09
C GLY A 128 1.54 13.21 -17.71
N TRP A 129 1.44 14.32 -16.99
CA TRP A 129 0.94 15.56 -17.53
C TRP A 129 2.07 16.28 -18.28
N ILE A 130 1.70 17.00 -19.34
CA ILE A 130 2.60 17.92 -20.05
C ILE A 130 1.94 19.27 -19.87
N ASP A 131 2.61 20.15 -19.14
CA ASP A 131 2.21 21.53 -18.92
C ASP A 131 3.08 22.47 -19.79
#